data_AF-A0A2H0WQE6-F1
#
_entry.id   AF-A0A2H0WQE6-F1
#
_cell.length_a   1.000
_cell.length_b   1.000
_cell.length_c   1.000
_cell.angle_alpha   90.00
_cell.angle_beta   90.00
_cell.angle_gamma   90.00
#
_symmetry.space_group_name_H-M   'P 1'
#
loop_
_entity.id
_entity.type
_entity.pdbx_description
1 polymer ?
#
loop_
_entity_poly.entity_id
_entity_poly.type
_entity_poly.pdbx_seq_one_letter_code
_entity_poly.pdbx_strand_id
1 'polypeptide(L)'
;MLRLLDCGEQDNKIIAAPCDDPRFNEVKELDDLASHFKKEIKNFWENYSEIQPGKKIKVEGWSGKEAAYETIKKAAANYQKASKKS
;
A
#
# COMPACT_ATOMS: atom_id res chain seq x y z
N MET A 1 4.64 -2.10 -1.98
CA MET A 1 3.39 -1.32 -1.82
C MET A 1 2.56 -1.38 -3.09
N LEU A 2 1.23 -1.26 -2.98
CA LEU A 2 0.32 -1.09 -4.10
C LEU A 2 0.12 0.42 -4.34
N ARG A 3 0.32 0.88 -5.57
CA ARG A 3 0.01 2.25 -5.99
C ARG A 3 -1.41 2.30 -6.53
N LEU A 4 -2.20 3.23 -6.04
CA LEU A 4 -3.55 3.47 -6.52
C LEU A 4 -3.94 4.93 -6.34
N LEU A 5 -4.91 5.36 -7.15
CA LEU A 5 -5.62 6.61 -6.99
C LEU A 5 -7.02 6.34 -6.44
N ASP A 6 -7.43 7.07 -5.41
CA ASP A 6 -8.80 7.12 -4.89
C ASP A 6 -9.41 8.47 -5.27
N CYS A 7 -10.43 8.45 -6.13
CA CYS A 7 -11.07 9.66 -6.66
C CYS A 7 -10.10 10.68 -7.29
N GLY A 8 -8.97 10.20 -7.83
CA GLY A 8 -7.95 11.03 -8.47
C GLY A 8 -6.81 11.47 -7.53
N GLU A 9 -6.92 11.20 -6.23
CA GLU A 9 -5.87 11.49 -5.25
C GLU A 9 -5.00 10.26 -5.00
N GLN A 10 -3.70 10.49 -4.74
CA GLN A 10 -2.76 9.39 -4.51
C GLN A 10 -2.99 8.75 -3.14
N ASP A 11 -3.27 7.44 -3.14
CA ASP A 11 -3.63 6.70 -1.94
C ASP A 11 -2.91 5.33 -1.90
N ASN A 12 -1.59 5.37 -1.91
CA ASN A 12 -0.73 4.18 -1.92
C ASN A 12 -0.95 3.31 -0.66
N LYS A 13 -0.93 1.99 -0.83
CA LYS A 13 -1.10 1.00 0.25
C LYS A 13 0.20 0.26 0.53
N ILE A 14 0.72 0.40 1.76
CA ILE A 14 1.88 -0.37 2.21
C ILE A 14 1.47 -1.82 2.45
N ILE A 15 2.30 -2.76 1.97
CA ILE A 15 2.20 -4.18 2.33
C ILE A 15 3.32 -4.45 3.31
N ALA A 16 2.98 -5.04 4.45
CA ALA A 16 3.90 -5.36 5.52
C ALA A 16 3.66 -6.80 6.01
N ALA A 17 4.70 -7.40 6.56
CA ALA A 17 4.63 -8.68 7.24
C ALA A 17 4.85 -8.48 8.74
N PRO A 18 4.23 -9.30 9.60
CA PRO A 18 4.45 -9.26 11.05
C PRO A 18 5.91 -9.63 11.39
N CYS A 19 6.53 -8.86 12.29
CA CYS A 19 7.93 -9.09 12.71
C CYS A 19 8.08 -10.27 13.68
N ASP A 20 7.06 -10.55 14.49
CA ASP A 20 7.11 -11.54 15.58
C ASP A 20 6.47 -12.89 15.22
N ASP A 21 6.17 -13.10 13.94
CA ASP A 21 5.57 -14.34 13.44
C ASP A 21 6.58 -15.10 12.58
N PRO A 22 7.12 -16.25 13.07
CA PRO A 22 8.12 -17.03 12.35
C PRO A 22 7.71 -17.48 10.95
N ARG A 23 6.39 -17.55 10.66
CA ARG A 23 5.86 -17.92 9.34
C ARG A 23 6.25 -16.92 8.24
N PHE A 24 6.62 -15.70 8.62
CA PHE A 24 6.96 -14.62 7.68
C PHE A 24 8.45 -14.24 7.71
N ASN A 25 9.30 -15.00 8.43
CA ASN A 25 10.71 -14.68 8.56
C ASN A 25 11.44 -14.58 7.21
N GLU A 26 11.04 -15.39 6.23
CA GLU A 26 11.63 -15.42 4.88
C GLU A 26 11.06 -14.34 3.95
N VAL A 27 10.00 -13.63 4.34
CA VAL A 27 9.38 -12.60 3.49
C VAL A 27 10.13 -11.28 3.64
N LYS A 28 10.93 -10.92 2.64
CA LYS A 28 11.74 -9.68 2.60
C LYS A 28 11.24 -8.68 1.57
N GLU A 29 10.63 -9.17 0.49
CA GLU A 29 10.16 -8.40 -0.66
C GLU A 29 8.80 -8.92 -1.18
N LEU A 30 8.22 -8.20 -2.15
CA LEU A 30 6.93 -8.58 -2.74
C LEU A 30 6.98 -9.88 -3.56
N ASP A 31 8.17 -10.30 -3.98
CA ASP A 31 8.37 -11.48 -4.81
C ASP A 31 8.52 -12.76 -3.98
N ASP A 32 8.76 -12.64 -2.66
CA ASP A 32 8.72 -13.76 -1.71
C ASP A 32 7.27 -14.20 -1.40
N LEU A 33 6.29 -13.38 -1.78
CA LEU A 33 4.87 -13.70 -1.63
C LEU A 33 4.36 -14.52 -2.82
N ALA A 34 3.41 -15.41 -2.54
CA ALA A 34 2.73 -16.18 -3.59
C ALA A 34 2.18 -15.25 -4.68
N SER A 35 2.39 -15.59 -5.95
CA SER A 35 1.96 -14.76 -7.08
C SER A 35 0.45 -14.46 -7.07
N HIS A 36 -0.35 -15.40 -6.55
CA HIS A 36 -1.79 -15.23 -6.35
C HIS A 36 -2.14 -14.16 -5.32
N PHE A 37 -1.34 -13.98 -4.27
CA PHE A 37 -1.56 -12.95 -3.25
C PHE A 37 -1.55 -11.54 -3.86
N LYS A 38 -0.55 -11.24 -4.71
CA LYS A 38 -0.47 -9.96 -5.43
C LYS A 38 -1.67 -9.75 -6.36
N LYS A 39 -2.17 -10.82 -7.00
CA LYS A 39 -3.36 -10.73 -7.88
C LYS A 39 -4.63 -10.49 -7.09
N GLU A 40 -4.81 -11.17 -5.96
CA GLU A 40 -5.96 -11.04 -5.09
C GLU A 40 -6.08 -9.64 -4.50
N ILE A 41 -4.99 -9.08 -3.96
CA ILE A 41 -4.99 -7.71 -3.42
C ILE A 41 -5.29 -6.69 -4.52
N LYS A 42 -4.71 -6.86 -5.71
CA LYS A 42 -5.01 -5.99 -6.85
C LYS A 42 -6.50 -6.07 -7.21
N ASN A 43 -7.04 -7.27 -7.35
CA ASN A 43 -8.45 -7.51 -7.67
C ASN A 43 -9.40 -6.93 -6.61
N PHE A 44 -9.06 -7.05 -5.33
CA PHE A 44 -9.83 -6.45 -4.24
C PHE A 44 -9.97 -4.93 -4.46
N TRP A 45 -8.87 -4.22 -4.66
CA TRP A 45 -8.90 -2.76 -4.84
C TRP A 45 -9.56 -2.31 -6.15
N GLU A 46 -9.41 -3.08 -7.23
CA GLU A 46 -10.07 -2.77 -8.51
C GLU A 46 -11.61 -2.86 -8.40
N ASN A 47 -12.13 -3.81 -7.63
CA ASN A 47 -13.57 -4.03 -7.53
C ASN A 47 -14.21 -3.39 -6.27
N TYR A 48 -13.42 -3.00 -5.27
CA TYR A 48 -13.93 -2.50 -3.98
C TYR A 48 -14.90 -1.31 -4.11
N SER A 49 -14.69 -0.45 -5.12
CA SER A 49 -15.55 0.72 -5.34
C SER A 49 -16.81 0.46 -6.15
N GLU A 50 -17.03 -0.74 -6.72
CA GLU A 50 -18.15 -1.00 -7.63
C GLU A 50 -19.52 -0.72 -7.01
N ILE A 51 -19.68 -1.01 -5.71
CA ILE A 51 -20.93 -0.81 -4.97
C ILE A 51 -21.05 0.56 -4.31
N GLN A 52 -20.07 1.46 -4.50
CA GLN A 52 -20.01 2.78 -3.87
C GLN A 52 -20.19 3.89 -4.91
N PRO A 53 -21.42 4.43 -5.07
CA PRO A 53 -21.69 5.49 -6.04
C PRO A 53 -20.75 6.69 -5.86
N GLY A 54 -20.12 7.12 -6.95
CA GLY A 54 -19.18 8.26 -6.95
C GLY A 54 -17.75 7.93 -6.51
N LYS A 55 -17.47 6.72 -6.03
CA LYS A 55 -16.11 6.29 -5.70
C LYS A 55 -15.43 5.68 -6.93
N LYS A 56 -14.19 6.08 -7.21
CA LYS A 56 -13.40 5.54 -8.32
C LYS A 56 -11.99 5.20 -7.85
N ILE A 57 -11.69 3.91 -7.82
CA ILE A 57 -10.33 3.42 -7.60
C ILE A 57 -9.65 3.16 -8.94
N LYS A 58 -8.39 3.60 -9.08
CA LYS A 58 -7.52 3.23 -10.20
C LYS A 58 -6.23 2.63 -9.65
N VAL A 59 -6.03 1.33 -9.85
CA VAL A 59 -4.77 0.67 -9.49
C VAL A 59 -3.70 0.99 -10.54
N GLU A 60 -2.56 1.51 -10.09
CA GLU A 60 -1.41 1.87 -10.93
C GLU A 60 -0.28 0.81 -10.89
N GLY A 61 -0.46 -0.23 -10.08
CA GLY A 61 0.41 -1.39 -9.99
C GLY A 61 1.27 -1.44 -8.73
N TRP A 62 2.33 -2.25 -8.77
CA TRP A 62 3.17 -2.55 -7.62
C TRP A 62 4.44 -1.67 -7.59
N SER A 63 4.97 -1.45 -6.39
CA SER A 63 6.28 -0.84 -6.17
C SER A 63 7.01 -1.56 -5.03
N GLY A 64 8.33 -1.63 -5.14
CA GLY A 64 9.21 -2.36 -4.23
C GLY A 64 9.27 -1.80 -2.81
N LYS A 65 10.15 -2.41 -2.02
CA LYS A 65 10.37 -2.13 -0.60
C LYS A 65 10.93 -0.74 -0.36
N GLU A 66 11.86 -0.30 -1.21
CA GLU A 66 12.56 0.99 -1.11
C GLU A 66 11.54 2.13 -1.21
N ALA A 67 10.70 2.09 -2.25
CA ALA A 67 9.65 3.08 -2.47
C ALA A 67 8.63 3.09 -1.30
N ALA A 68 8.36 1.94 -0.70
CA ALA A 68 7.49 1.84 0.47
C ALA A 68 8.12 2.53 1.69
N TYR A 69 9.40 2.30 1.97
CA TYR A 69 10.12 2.97 3.06
C TYR A 69 10.21 4.47 2.87
N GLU A 70 10.52 4.95 1.66
CA GLU A 70 10.52 6.37 1.36
C GLU A 70 9.16 7.02 1.62
N THR A 71 8.08 6.34 1.21
CA THR A 71 6.71 6.81 1.43
C THR A 71 6.41 6.92 2.92
N ILE A 72 6.78 5.92 3.72
CA ILE A 72 6.62 5.94 5.20
C ILE A 72 7.42 7.10 5.81
N LYS A 73 8.69 7.28 5.41
CA LYS A 73 9.53 8.37 5.91
C LYS A 73 8.93 9.75 5.59
N LYS A 74 8.45 9.94 4.37
CA LYS A 74 7.77 11.17 3.93
C LYS A 74 6.50 11.43 4.75
N ALA A 75 5.66 10.41 4.94
CA ALA A 75 4.44 10.50 5.73
C ALA A 75 4.73 10.88 7.19
N ALA A 76 5.72 10.22 7.83
CA ALA A 76 6.13 10.53 9.19
C ALA A 76 6.67 11.96 9.34
N ALA A 77 7.51 12.41 8.40
CA ALA A 77 8.05 13.77 8.40
C ALA A 77 6.94 14.82 8.22
N ASN A 78 5.97 14.56 7.36
CA ASN A 78 4.82 15.46 7.15
C ASN A 78 3.95 15.54 8.41
N TYR A 79 3.68 14.41 9.05
CA TYR A 79 2.95 14.36 10.31
C TYR A 79 3.63 15.19 11.41
N GLN A 80 4.95 15.01 11.59
CA GLN A 80 5.73 15.79 12.58
C GLN A 80 5.74 17.30 12.29
N LYS A 81 5.74 17.70 11.02
CA LYS A 81 5.66 19.12 10.64
C LYS A 81 4.27 19.69 10.92
N ALA A 82 3.22 18.92 10.65
CA ALA A 82 1.85 19.32 10.96
C ALA A 82 1.62 19.44 12.47
N SER A 83 2.15 18.49 13.26
CA SER A 83 2.00 18.50 14.72
C SER A 83 2.75 19.63 15.42
N LYS A 84 3.83 20.16 14.82
CA LYS A 84 4.59 21.33 15.33
C LYS A 84 3.99 22.68 14.95
N LYS A 85 3.00 22.70 14.06
CA LYS A 85 2.29 23.90 13.61
C LYS A 85 1.01 24.19 14.42
N SER A 86 0.71 23.34 15.40
CA SER A 86 -0.42 23.47 16.33
C SER A 86 0.06 23.88 17.70
#